data_AF-A0A1E8BM03-F1
#
_entry.id   AF-A0A1E8BM03-F1
#
_cell.length_a   1.000
_cell.length_b   1.000
_cell.length_c   1.000
_cell.angle_alpha   90.00
_cell.angle_beta   90.00
_cell.angle_gamma   90.00
#
_symmetry.space_group_name_H-M   'P 1'
#
loop_
_entity.id
_entity.type
_entity.pdbx_description
1 polymer ?
#
loop_
_entity_poly.entity_id
_entity_poly.type
_entity_poly.pdbx_seq_one_letter_code
_entity_poly.pdbx_strand_id
1 'polypeptide(L)'
;MEAARTQQRTVIESVESGEVVLKTTKRKGNYGEMKMDDFFESQTYTRISDDRVFTLDQKIAKGIDGVYENSSPPPKYVIAEAKYNTAQLSNTKDGKQMSETWIDGSRRLESTVGEEMADKIREEILLNPENVQNILINVDKDGNVVKSILDSSGKKIIE
;
A
#
# COMPACT_ATOMS: atom_id res chain seq x y z
N MET A 1 13.98 -10.41 -2.38
CA MET A 1 13.10 -9.56 -3.20
C MET A 1 12.48 -10.34 -4.35
N GLU A 2 13.26 -10.91 -5.27
CA GLU A 2 12.71 -11.62 -6.45
C GLU A 2 11.78 -12.81 -6.11
N ALA A 3 12.13 -13.64 -5.12
CA ALA A 3 11.28 -14.77 -4.72
C ALA A 3 9.90 -14.34 -4.17
N ALA A 4 9.86 -13.24 -3.41
CA ALA A 4 8.61 -12.72 -2.82
C ALA A 4 7.66 -12.21 -3.90
N ARG A 5 8.19 -11.41 -4.83
CA ARG A 5 7.41 -10.90 -5.97
C ARG A 5 6.95 -12.03 -6.88
N THR A 6 7.82 -13.00 -7.18
CA THR A 6 7.45 -14.19 -7.99
C THR A 6 6.30 -14.97 -7.35
N GLN A 7 6.34 -15.18 -6.03
CA GLN A 7 5.25 -15.86 -5.32
C GLN A 7 3.92 -15.10 -5.44
N GLN A 8 3.92 -13.78 -5.24
CA GLN A 8 2.72 -12.96 -5.40
C GLN A 8 2.20 -13.01 -6.83
N ARG A 9 3.09 -12.95 -7.83
CA ARG A 9 2.74 -13.02 -9.25
C ARG A 9 2.04 -14.33 -9.62
N THR A 10 2.50 -15.47 -9.11
CA THR A 10 1.80 -16.75 -9.31
C THR A 10 0.35 -16.68 -8.82
N VAL A 11 0.10 -16.05 -7.67
CA VAL A 11 -1.24 -15.90 -7.12
C VAL A 11 -2.06 -14.91 -7.94
N ILE A 12 -1.47 -13.79 -8.36
CA ILE A 12 -2.11 -12.78 -9.23
C ILE A 12 -2.54 -13.42 -10.56
N GLU A 13 -1.66 -14.17 -11.21
CA GLU A 13 -1.91 -14.82 -12.50
C GLU A 13 -3.04 -15.86 -12.39
N SER A 14 -3.15 -16.60 -11.27
CA SER A 14 -4.29 -17.51 -11.02
C SER A 14 -5.63 -16.78 -10.92
N VAL A 15 -5.64 -15.54 -10.43
CA VAL A 15 -6.86 -14.72 -10.35
C VAL A 15 -7.20 -14.13 -11.72
N GLU A 16 -6.20 -13.58 -12.42
CA GLU A 16 -6.38 -12.90 -13.71
C GLU A 16 -6.73 -13.86 -14.86
N SER A 17 -6.25 -15.11 -14.79
CA SER A 17 -6.66 -16.18 -15.72
C SER A 17 -8.07 -16.72 -15.47
N GLY A 18 -8.70 -16.35 -14.34
CA GLY A 18 -10.01 -16.85 -13.93
C GLY A 18 -9.99 -18.22 -13.25
N GLU A 19 -8.82 -18.82 -13.00
CA GLU A 19 -8.68 -20.06 -12.22
C GLU A 19 -9.22 -19.87 -10.79
N VAL A 20 -8.93 -18.71 -10.19
CA VAL A 20 -9.34 -18.38 -8.82
C VAL A 20 -10.28 -17.17 -8.80
N VAL A 21 -11.47 -17.36 -8.25
CA VAL A 21 -12.46 -16.29 -8.08
C VAL A 21 -12.36 -15.64 -6.69
N LEU A 22 -12.29 -14.31 -6.65
CA LEU A 22 -12.26 -13.50 -5.42
C LEU A 22 -13.65 -13.36 -4.77
N LYS A 23 -14.12 -14.43 -4.11
CA LYS A 23 -15.47 -14.47 -3.51
C LYS A 23 -15.61 -13.67 -2.21
N THR A 24 -14.57 -13.60 -1.39
CA THR A 24 -14.64 -12.99 -0.05
C THR A 24 -13.97 -11.62 0.00
N THR A 25 -14.40 -10.77 0.93
CA THR A 25 -13.75 -9.47 1.19
C THR A 25 -12.27 -9.64 1.54
N LYS A 26 -11.95 -10.70 2.30
CA LYS A 26 -10.56 -11.09 2.62
C LYS A 26 -9.72 -11.33 1.37
N ARG A 27 -10.17 -12.20 0.46
CA ARG A 27 -9.45 -12.50 -0.79
C ARG A 27 -9.30 -11.27 -1.68
N LYS A 28 -10.33 -10.42 -1.73
CA LYS A 28 -10.29 -9.14 -2.48
C LYS A 28 -9.25 -8.17 -1.92
N GLY A 29 -9.19 -8.03 -0.59
CA GLY A 29 -8.19 -7.19 0.09
C GLY A 29 -6.77 -7.69 -0.19
N ASN A 30 -6.51 -8.97 0.11
CA ASN A 30 -5.21 -9.60 -0.11
C ASN A 30 -4.76 -9.52 -1.58
N TYR A 31 -5.67 -9.71 -2.55
CA TYR A 31 -5.37 -9.54 -3.96
C TYR A 31 -4.98 -8.09 -4.31
N GLY A 32 -5.71 -7.11 -3.76
CA GLY A 32 -5.39 -5.69 -3.93
C GLY A 32 -3.99 -5.34 -3.41
N GLU A 33 -3.60 -5.85 -2.25
CA GLU A 33 -2.26 -5.64 -1.68
C GLU A 33 -1.15 -6.26 -2.53
N MET A 34 -1.36 -7.50 -3.03
CA MET A 34 -0.39 -8.14 -3.93
C MET A 34 -0.24 -7.38 -5.27
N LYS A 35 -1.34 -6.87 -5.83
CA LYS A 35 -1.31 -6.03 -7.04
C LYS A 35 -0.62 -4.69 -6.80
N MET A 36 -0.79 -4.11 -5.62
CA MET A 36 -0.09 -2.90 -5.20
C MET A 36 1.43 -3.15 -5.11
N ASP A 37 1.85 -4.26 -4.49
CA ASP A 37 3.26 -4.65 -4.42
C ASP A 37 3.86 -4.82 -5.83
N ASP A 38 3.20 -5.58 -6.69
CA ASP A 38 3.68 -5.80 -8.07
C ASP A 38 3.75 -4.50 -8.88
N PHE A 39 2.81 -3.57 -8.66
CA PHE A 39 2.83 -2.25 -9.29
C PHE A 39 4.08 -1.46 -8.90
N PHE A 40 4.41 -1.36 -7.61
CA PHE A 40 5.57 -0.59 -7.15
C PHE A 40 6.89 -1.30 -7.49
N GLU A 41 7.00 -2.61 -7.23
CA GLU A 41 8.23 -3.38 -7.42
C GLU A 41 8.53 -3.73 -8.89
N SER A 42 7.59 -3.49 -9.82
CA SER A 42 7.87 -3.47 -11.25
C SER A 42 8.55 -2.17 -11.72
N GLN A 43 8.65 -1.17 -10.84
CA GLN A 43 9.27 0.12 -11.07
C GLN A 43 10.59 0.22 -10.25
N THR A 44 10.95 1.41 -9.79
CA THR A 44 12.18 1.71 -9.05
C THR A 44 12.05 1.53 -7.53
N TYR A 45 10.93 0.98 -7.06
CA TYR A 45 10.59 0.87 -5.65
C TYR A 45 10.95 -0.50 -5.06
N THR A 46 11.35 -0.50 -3.79
CA THR A 46 11.53 -1.68 -2.95
C THR A 46 10.63 -1.56 -1.72
N ARG A 47 9.86 -2.60 -1.41
CA ARG A 47 9.05 -2.60 -0.17
C ARG A 47 9.95 -2.69 1.05
N ILE A 48 9.69 -1.84 2.04
CA ILE A 48 10.41 -1.77 3.32
C ILE A 48 9.54 -2.13 4.54
N SER A 49 8.26 -2.47 4.33
CA SER A 49 7.37 -2.96 5.40
C SER A 49 7.32 -4.49 5.51
N ASP A 50 7.14 -4.98 6.74
CA ASP A 50 7.28 -6.40 7.10
C ASP A 50 6.02 -7.25 6.85
N ASP A 51 4.88 -6.62 6.61
CA ASP A 51 3.53 -7.19 6.64
C ASP A 51 3.02 -7.70 5.28
N ARG A 52 3.94 -8.05 4.37
CA ARG A 52 3.60 -8.47 3.00
C ARG A 52 2.58 -9.62 2.97
N VAL A 53 1.62 -9.51 2.04
CA VAL A 53 0.63 -10.56 1.76
C VAL A 53 1.13 -11.51 0.67
N PHE A 54 1.13 -12.81 0.96
CA PHE A 54 1.57 -13.83 0.00
C PHE A 54 0.45 -14.75 -0.51
N THR A 55 -0.70 -14.75 0.14
CA THR A 55 -1.80 -15.67 -0.21
C THR A 55 -3.15 -14.98 -0.07
N LEU A 56 -4.12 -15.40 -0.89
CA LEU A 56 -5.48 -14.85 -0.86
C LEU A 56 -6.20 -15.09 0.47
N ASP A 57 -5.81 -16.12 1.23
CA ASP A 57 -6.46 -16.49 2.48
C ASP A 57 -5.71 -16.03 3.74
N GLN A 58 -4.58 -15.32 3.58
CA GLN A 58 -3.82 -14.70 4.67
C GLN A 58 -4.75 -13.85 5.55
N LYS A 59 -4.51 -13.88 6.86
CA LYS A 59 -5.25 -13.06 7.81
C LYS A 59 -5.02 -11.59 7.46
N ILE A 60 -6.11 -10.82 7.38
CA ILE A 60 -6.04 -9.37 7.14
C ILE A 60 -5.26 -8.71 8.27
N ALA A 61 -4.15 -8.09 7.92
CA ALA A 61 -3.42 -7.17 8.79
C ALA A 61 -4.22 -5.86 8.91
N LYS A 62 -4.03 -5.16 10.04
CA LYS A 62 -4.61 -3.83 10.23
C LYS A 62 -3.47 -2.84 10.24
N GLY A 63 -3.57 -1.78 9.46
CA GLY A 63 -2.53 -0.76 9.41
C GLY A 63 -2.41 -0.20 8.00
N ILE A 64 -1.22 0.31 7.70
CA ILE A 64 -0.79 0.71 6.37
C ILE A 64 -0.50 -0.55 5.58
N ASP A 65 -1.06 -0.68 4.37
CA ASP A 65 -0.92 -1.90 3.57
C ASP A 65 0.48 -2.08 2.97
N GLY A 66 1.28 -1.01 2.83
CA GLY A 66 2.67 -1.11 2.37
C GLY A 66 3.44 0.20 2.41
N VAL A 67 4.75 0.10 2.66
CA VAL A 67 5.68 1.24 2.56
C VAL A 67 6.84 0.86 1.64
N TYR A 68 7.24 1.78 0.78
CA TYR A 68 8.25 1.55 -0.26
C TYR A 68 9.29 2.65 -0.28
N GLU A 69 10.53 2.28 -0.56
CA GLU A 69 11.66 3.18 -0.83
C GLU A 69 11.99 3.18 -2.31
N ASN A 70 12.16 4.37 -2.89
CA ASN A 70 12.50 4.59 -4.28
C ASN A 70 14.01 4.75 -4.46
N SER A 71 14.59 3.96 -5.35
CA SER A 71 16.01 4.10 -5.74
C SER A 71 16.29 5.31 -6.64
N SER A 72 15.26 6.02 -7.13
CA SER A 72 15.35 7.20 -7.99
C SER A 72 14.36 8.30 -7.56
N PRO A 73 14.59 8.96 -6.41
CA PRO A 73 13.70 10.02 -5.90
C PRO A 73 13.66 11.28 -6.80
N PRO A 74 12.60 12.11 -6.74
CA PRO A 74 11.45 12.03 -5.82
C PRO A 74 10.22 11.24 -6.35
N PRO A 75 9.34 10.74 -5.46
CA PRO A 75 9.51 10.69 -4.00
C PRO A 75 10.47 9.57 -3.59
N LYS A 76 11.14 9.73 -2.45
CA LYS A 76 12.00 8.72 -1.82
C LYS A 76 11.20 7.68 -1.07
N TYR A 77 10.13 8.07 -0.37
CA TYR A 77 9.25 7.15 0.31
C TYR A 77 7.82 7.24 -0.21
N VAL A 78 7.16 6.08 -0.31
CA VAL A 78 5.73 5.97 -0.56
C VAL A 78 5.08 5.20 0.56
N ILE A 79 4.06 5.80 1.18
CA ILE A 79 3.15 5.12 2.09
C ILE A 79 1.90 4.81 1.27
N ALA A 80 1.50 3.53 1.18
CA ALA A 80 0.43 3.12 0.28
C ALA A 80 -0.68 2.31 0.97
N GLU A 81 -1.88 2.47 0.43
CA GLU A 81 -3.07 1.68 0.75
C GLU A 81 -3.65 1.08 -0.53
N ALA A 82 -4.13 -0.16 -0.46
CA ALA A 82 -4.85 -0.83 -1.53
C ALA A 82 -6.37 -0.86 -1.27
N LYS A 83 -7.15 -0.65 -2.33
CA LYS A 83 -8.61 -0.85 -2.30
C LYS A 83 -9.08 -1.58 -3.55
N TYR A 84 -9.82 -2.65 -3.33
CA TYR A 84 -10.41 -3.44 -4.42
C TYR A 84 -11.81 -2.93 -4.80
N ASN A 85 -12.01 -2.72 -6.10
CA ASN A 85 -13.24 -2.30 -6.75
C ASN A 85 -13.83 -1.05 -6.09
N THR A 86 -15.03 -1.16 -5.52
CA THR A 86 -15.74 -0.03 -4.92
C THR A 86 -15.30 0.29 -3.49
N ALA A 87 -14.36 -0.47 -2.90
CA ALA A 87 -13.87 -0.20 -1.55
C ALA A 87 -13.22 1.19 -1.44
N GLN A 88 -13.44 1.86 -0.31
CA GLN A 88 -12.98 3.23 -0.06
C GLN A 88 -12.18 3.32 1.23
N LEU A 89 -11.40 4.40 1.36
CA LEU A 89 -10.75 4.78 2.62
C LEU A 89 -11.79 5.10 3.68
N SER A 90 -11.66 4.47 4.85
CA SER A 90 -12.60 4.62 5.97
C SER A 90 -12.23 5.76 6.90
N ASN A 91 -13.21 6.27 7.66
CA ASN A 91 -12.94 7.13 8.82
C ASN A 91 -12.74 6.25 10.05
N THR A 92 -11.68 6.51 10.80
CA THR A 92 -11.33 5.79 12.02
C THR A 92 -11.31 6.72 13.23
N LYS A 93 -10.97 6.19 14.41
CA LYS A 93 -10.78 7.03 15.62
C LYS A 93 -9.63 8.03 15.48
N ASP A 94 -8.63 7.73 14.64
CA ASP A 94 -7.45 8.56 14.44
C ASP A 94 -7.56 9.44 13.17
N GLY A 95 -8.77 9.56 12.61
CA GLY A 95 -9.03 10.26 11.36
C GLY A 95 -9.22 9.34 10.15
N LYS A 96 -9.26 9.94 8.97
CA LYS A 96 -9.43 9.23 7.69
C LYS A 96 -8.20 8.37 7.42
N GLN A 97 -8.39 7.14 6.92
CA GLN A 97 -7.24 6.35 6.48
C GLN A 97 -6.37 7.14 5.51
N MET A 98 -5.05 7.02 5.66
CA MET A 98 -4.02 7.76 4.92
C MET A 98 -3.96 9.28 5.19
N SER A 99 -4.70 9.81 6.17
CA SER A 99 -4.40 11.14 6.71
C SER A 99 -3.16 11.08 7.61
N GLU A 100 -2.47 12.21 7.78
CA GLU A 100 -1.30 12.34 8.65
C GLU A 100 -1.62 11.85 10.08
N THR A 101 -2.74 12.31 10.65
CA THR A 101 -3.21 11.89 11.98
C THR A 101 -3.44 10.39 12.08
N TRP A 102 -3.81 9.72 10.98
CA TRP A 102 -4.05 8.29 10.96
C TRP A 102 -2.75 7.49 10.80
N ILE A 103 -1.84 7.96 9.94
CA ILE A 103 -0.52 7.35 9.71
C ILE A 103 0.31 7.36 10.99
N ASP A 104 0.34 8.48 11.70
CA ASP A 104 1.05 8.60 12.99
C ASP A 104 0.22 8.09 14.18
N GLY A 105 -1.11 8.08 14.04
CA GLY A 105 -2.01 7.59 15.06
C GLY A 105 -1.78 6.12 15.39
N SER A 106 -1.94 5.77 16.67
CA SER A 106 -1.79 4.40 17.17
C SER A 106 -0.45 3.72 16.81
N ARG A 107 0.62 4.49 16.53
CA ARG A 107 1.94 3.99 16.10
C ARG A 107 1.90 3.12 14.85
N ARG A 108 1.03 3.46 13.87
CA ARG A 108 0.86 2.63 12.67
C ARG A 108 2.13 2.58 11.83
N LEU A 109 2.76 3.72 11.57
CA LEU A 109 4.00 3.76 10.79
C LEU A 109 5.11 2.91 11.46
N GLU A 110 5.34 3.07 12.76
CA GLU A 110 6.32 2.28 13.52
C GLU A 110 5.99 0.79 13.50
N SER A 111 4.71 0.43 13.57
CA SER A 111 4.28 -0.98 13.53
C SER A 111 4.48 -1.61 12.15
N THR A 112 4.57 -0.79 11.10
CA THR A 112 4.69 -1.24 9.71
C THR A 112 6.16 -1.31 9.25
N VAL A 113 7.01 -0.37 9.65
CA VAL A 113 8.43 -0.29 9.20
C VAL A 113 9.47 -0.35 10.32
N GLY A 114 9.05 -0.43 11.58
CA GLY A 114 9.93 -0.29 12.75
C GLY A 114 10.20 1.16 13.12
N GLU A 115 10.62 1.39 14.36
CA GLU A 115 10.79 2.72 14.96
C GLU A 115 11.84 3.57 14.24
N GLU A 116 13.02 3.02 13.98
CA GLU A 116 14.11 3.75 13.29
C GLU A 116 13.71 4.21 11.88
N MET A 117 13.01 3.37 11.11
CA MET A 117 12.59 3.72 9.76
C MET A 117 11.43 4.72 9.78
N ALA A 118 10.49 4.59 10.73
CA ALA A 118 9.42 5.55 10.89
C ALA A 118 9.96 6.95 11.21
N ASP A 119 10.99 7.06 12.06
CA ASP A 119 11.63 8.33 12.37
C ASP A 119 12.33 8.95 11.14
N LYS A 120 13.01 8.13 10.33
CA LYS A 120 13.60 8.58 9.05
C LYS A 120 12.54 9.11 8.08
N ILE A 121 11.40 8.45 7.96
CA ILE A 121 10.30 8.88 7.09
C ILE A 121 9.72 10.21 7.60
N ARG A 122 9.53 10.36 8.91
CA ARG A 122 9.03 11.62 9.50
C ARG A 122 10.01 12.78 9.33
N GLU A 123 11.30 12.52 9.51
CA GLU A 123 12.34 13.51 9.23
C GLU A 123 12.31 13.93 7.76
N GLU A 124 12.14 12.97 6.84
CA GLU A 124 11.99 13.27 5.41
C GLU A 124 10.73 14.10 5.11
N ILE A 125 9.58 13.78 5.72
CA ILE A 125 8.35 14.60 5.61
C ILE A 125 8.60 16.05 6.07
N LEU A 126 9.36 16.23 7.16
CA LEU A 126 9.62 17.54 7.74
C LEU A 126 10.61 18.37 6.91
N LEU A 127 11.67 17.73 6.40
CA LEU A 127 12.76 18.40 5.71
C LEU A 127 12.53 18.54 4.20
N ASN A 128 11.93 17.53 3.57
CA ASN A 128 11.69 17.45 2.12
C ASN A 128 10.28 16.87 1.85
N PRO A 129 9.20 17.62 2.12
CA PRO A 129 7.83 17.11 2.09
C PRO A 129 7.43 16.51 0.72
N GLU A 130 8.00 16.99 -0.38
CA GLU A 130 7.80 16.43 -1.72
C GLU A 130 8.42 15.04 -1.92
N ASN A 131 9.28 14.61 -0.99
CA ASN A 131 10.02 13.37 -1.06
C ASN A 131 9.30 12.20 -0.36
N VAL A 132 8.13 12.44 0.23
CA VAL A 132 7.24 11.41 0.79
C VAL A 132 5.84 11.58 0.20
N GLN A 133 5.30 10.51 -0.40
CA GLN A 133 3.96 10.52 -0.99
C GLN A 133 3.04 9.47 -0.38
N ASN A 134 1.81 9.90 -0.06
CA ASN A 134 0.72 8.99 0.30
C ASN A 134 -0.03 8.59 -0.98
N ILE A 135 -0.10 7.29 -1.28
CA ILE A 135 -0.70 6.79 -2.51
C ILE A 135 -1.84 5.79 -2.20
N LEU A 136 -2.98 5.98 -2.86
CA LEU A 136 -4.03 4.99 -2.94
C LEU A 136 -3.92 4.22 -4.26
N ILE A 137 -3.80 2.90 -4.17
CA ILE A 137 -3.94 1.98 -5.30
C ILE A 137 -5.35 1.41 -5.30
N ASN A 138 -6.12 1.75 -6.34
CA ASN A 138 -7.40 1.14 -6.62
C ASN A 138 -7.22 0.02 -7.66
N VAL A 139 -7.63 -1.20 -7.32
CA VAL A 139 -7.62 -2.34 -8.25
C VAL A 139 -9.05 -2.65 -8.66
N ASP A 140 -9.37 -2.59 -9.94
CA ASP A 140 -10.72 -2.89 -10.41
C ASP A 140 -11.00 -4.41 -10.51
N LYS A 141 -12.22 -4.77 -10.93
CA LYS A 141 -12.64 -6.18 -11.07
C LYS A 141 -11.89 -6.95 -12.16
N ASP A 142 -11.28 -6.24 -13.10
CA ASP A 142 -10.57 -6.78 -14.26
C ASP A 142 -9.05 -6.80 -13.98
N GLY A 143 -8.62 -6.37 -12.78
CA GLY A 143 -7.22 -6.36 -12.34
C GLY A 143 -6.45 -5.09 -12.74
N ASN A 144 -7.11 -4.07 -13.28
CA ASN A 144 -6.44 -2.82 -13.63
C ASN A 144 -6.12 -2.00 -12.39
N VAL A 145 -4.94 -1.41 -12.37
CA VAL A 145 -4.43 -0.58 -11.28
C VAL A 145 -4.60 0.90 -11.62
N VAL A 146 -5.26 1.64 -10.73
CA VAL A 146 -5.38 3.10 -10.78
C VAL A 146 -4.68 3.69 -9.55
N LYS A 147 -3.68 4.54 -9.81
CA LYS A 147 -2.95 5.29 -8.78
C LYS A 147 -3.65 6.62 -8.50
N SER A 148 -3.75 7.00 -7.23
CA SER A 148 -4.14 8.35 -6.82
C SER A 148 -3.22 8.87 -5.72
N ILE A 149 -2.72 10.10 -5.86
CA ILE A 149 -1.96 10.78 -4.79
C ILE A 149 -2.96 11.35 -3.78
N LEU A 150 -2.63 11.25 -2.49
CA LEU A 150 -3.44 11.75 -1.39
C LEU A 150 -2.78 12.96 -0.73
N ASP A 151 -3.60 13.93 -0.32
CA ASP A 151 -3.20 15.03 0.55
C ASP A 151 -3.04 14.57 2.01
N SER A 152 -2.56 15.47 2.89
CA SER A 152 -2.38 15.19 4.32
C SER A 152 -3.69 14.87 5.07
N SER A 153 -4.85 15.17 4.48
CA SER A 153 -6.17 14.81 5.01
C SER A 153 -6.68 13.45 4.52
N GLY A 154 -5.89 12.73 3.73
CA GLY A 154 -6.25 11.44 3.12
C GLY A 154 -7.24 11.57 1.97
N LYS A 155 -7.31 12.74 1.31
CA LYS A 155 -8.18 12.98 0.14
C LYS A 155 -7.36 12.93 -1.15
N LYS A 156 -7.97 12.43 -2.21
CA LYS A 156 -7.35 12.42 -3.55
C LYS A 156 -7.08 13.86 -3.99
N ILE A 157 -5.85 14.12 -4.40
CA ILE A 157 -5.51 15.35 -5.11
C ILE A 157 -6.06 15.20 -6.53
N ILE A 158 -6.90 16.15 -6.94
CA ILE A 158 -7.38 16.25 -8.32
C ILE A 158 -6.39 17.18 -9.03
N GLU A 159 -5.64 16.63 -9.97
CA GLU A 159 -4.85 17.42 -10.93
C GLU A 159 -5.74 17.94 -12.06
#